data_AF-A0A653RG19-F1
#
_entry.id   AF-A0A653RG19-F1
#
_cell.length_a   1.000
_cell.length_b   1.000
_cell.length_c   1.000
_cell.angle_alpha   90.00
_cell.angle_beta   90.00
_cell.angle_gamma   90.00
#
_symmetry.space_group_name_H-M   'P 1'
#
loop_
_entity.id
_entity.type
_entity.pdbx_description
1 polymer ?
#
loop_
_entity_poly.entity_id
_entity_poly.type
_entity_poly.pdbx_seq_one_letter_code
_entity_poly.pdbx_strand_id
1 'polypeptide(L)'
;MKLEVFEPAMCCPTGLCGPSIDLELTRVATIHYVLKQRGFDVSRYNLASEPNRFVENVKVQAEIANGLEMLPLTVVDGKIVKRGAYLTDEEIAELTGLPVDAFAKKDGEKPKVRISLKK
;
A
#
# COMPACT_ATOMS: atom_id res chain seq x y z
N MET A 1 -7.91 2.28 -13.55
CA MET A 1 -7.92 1.54 -12.29
C MET A 1 -7.43 2.46 -11.18
N LYS A 2 -8.21 2.60 -10.13
CA LYS A 2 -7.85 3.29 -8.89
C LYS A 2 -7.69 2.25 -7.78
N LEU A 3 -6.54 2.22 -7.12
CA LEU A 3 -6.23 1.32 -6.01
C LEU A 3 -5.97 2.15 -4.75
N GLU A 4 -6.72 1.86 -3.70
CA GLU A 4 -6.68 2.58 -2.43
C GLU A 4 -6.43 1.59 -1.31
N VAL A 5 -5.45 1.86 -0.46
CA VAL A 5 -5.17 1.07 0.73
C VAL A 5 -5.54 1.90 1.95
N PHE A 6 -6.43 1.37 2.78
CA PHE A 6 -6.84 1.96 4.04
C PHE A 6 -6.08 1.23 5.15
N GLU A 7 -5.12 1.93 5.73
CA GLU A 7 -4.15 1.39 6.67
C GLU A 7 -4.70 1.38 8.11
N PRO A 8 -4.17 0.50 8.98
CA PRO A 8 -4.36 0.66 10.41
C PRO A 8 -3.82 2.00 10.91
N ALA A 9 -4.17 2.37 12.15
CA ALA A 9 -3.63 3.55 12.79
C ALA A 9 -2.11 3.38 12.99
N MET A 10 -1.32 4.13 12.21
CA MET A 10 0.15 4.11 12.25
C MET A 10 0.71 5.46 12.70
N CYS A 11 1.92 5.47 13.24
CA CYS A 11 2.61 6.70 13.63
C CYS A 11 3.12 7.54 12.43
N CYS A 12 3.24 6.95 11.24
CA CYS A 12 3.61 7.65 10.00
C CYS A 12 2.93 7.00 8.78
N PRO A 13 2.88 7.67 7.61
CA PRO A 13 2.14 7.18 6.44
C PRO A 13 2.57 5.81 5.91
N THR A 14 3.84 5.43 6.08
CA THR A 14 4.36 4.11 5.66
C THR A 14 4.47 3.11 6.80
N GLY A 15 4.28 3.53 8.05
CA GLY A 15 4.48 2.72 9.24
C GLY A 15 5.92 2.31 9.54
N LEU A 16 6.93 2.94 8.90
CA LEU A 16 8.35 2.56 9.02
C LEU A 16 9.14 3.37 10.07
N CYS A 17 8.49 4.10 10.97
CA CYS A 17 9.15 4.99 11.94
C CYS A 17 9.48 4.35 13.31
N GLY A 18 9.30 3.04 13.45
CA GLY A 18 9.62 2.30 14.67
C GLY A 18 11.08 1.83 14.77
N PRO A 19 11.53 1.36 15.94
CA PRO A 19 12.88 0.83 16.13
C PRO A 19 13.14 -0.48 15.36
N SER A 20 12.08 -1.14 14.88
CA SER A 20 12.16 -2.32 14.03
C SER A 20 11.36 -2.05 12.75
N ILE A 21 11.96 -2.38 11.61
CA ILE A 21 11.35 -2.19 10.28
C ILE A 21 10.51 -3.42 9.96
N ASP A 22 9.23 -3.21 9.69
CA ASP A 22 8.35 -4.25 9.16
C ASP A 22 8.64 -4.47 7.66
N LEU A 23 9.00 -5.70 7.30
CA LEU A 23 9.35 -6.07 5.92
C LEU A 23 8.14 -6.02 4.99
N GLU A 24 6.93 -6.25 5.50
CA GLU A 24 5.71 -6.21 4.71
C GLU A 24 5.33 -4.75 4.40
N LEU A 25 5.43 -3.86 5.38
CA LEU A 25 5.25 -2.42 5.15
C LEU A 25 6.30 -1.86 4.18
N THR A 26 7.53 -2.40 4.21
CA THR A 26 8.60 -2.05 3.27
C THR A 26 8.25 -2.51 1.84
N ARG A 27 7.75 -3.75 1.69
CA ARG A 27 7.28 -4.29 0.40
C ARG A 27 6.16 -3.42 -0.17
N VAL A 28 5.14 -3.14 0.62
CA VAL A 28 3.97 -2.33 0.21
C VAL A 28 4.39 -0.90 -0.15
N ALA A 29 5.29 -0.28 0.61
CA ALA A 29 5.82 1.05 0.27
C ALA A 29 6.57 1.04 -1.07
N THR A 30 7.35 0.00 -1.34
CA THR A 30 8.07 -0.18 -2.61
C THR A 30 7.11 -0.33 -3.78
N ILE A 31 6.09 -1.20 -3.64
CA ILE A 31 5.06 -1.40 -4.65
C ILE A 31 4.31 -0.11 -4.93
N HIS A 32 3.86 0.59 -3.89
CA HIS A 32 3.17 1.87 -4.03
C HIS A 32 4.02 2.87 -4.83
N TYR A 33 5.33 2.95 -4.54
CA TYR A 33 6.26 3.76 -5.31
C TYR A 33 6.36 3.32 -6.78
N VAL A 34 6.57 2.03 -7.05
CA VAL A 34 6.66 1.49 -8.42
C VAL A 34 5.39 1.77 -9.22
N LEU A 35 4.22 1.56 -8.62
CA LEU A 35 2.93 1.81 -9.27
C LEU A 35 2.72 3.29 -9.57
N LYS A 36 3.05 4.20 -8.62
CA LYS A 36 3.05 5.64 -8.88
C LYS A 36 3.97 6.02 -10.03
N GLN A 37 5.19 5.49 -10.07
CA GLN A 37 6.15 5.77 -11.15
C GLN A 37 5.67 5.28 -12.52
N ARG A 38 4.87 4.21 -12.54
CA ARG A 38 4.24 3.68 -13.77
C ARG A 38 2.91 4.36 -14.12
N GLY A 39 2.51 5.41 -13.39
CA GLY A 39 1.33 6.20 -13.68
C GLY A 39 0.01 5.63 -13.17
N PHE A 40 0.04 4.61 -12.29
CA PHE A 40 -1.19 4.10 -11.68
C PHE A 40 -1.73 5.07 -10.63
N ASP A 41 -3.06 5.18 -10.57
CA ASP A 41 -3.74 5.91 -9.50
C ASP A 41 -3.81 5.04 -8.24
N VAL A 42 -2.74 5.10 -7.46
CA VAL A 42 -2.63 4.40 -6.17
C VAL A 42 -2.65 5.40 -5.01
N SER A 43 -3.32 5.09 -3.91
CA SER A 43 -3.32 5.92 -2.70
C SER A 43 -3.28 5.07 -1.44
N ARG A 44 -2.69 5.59 -0.38
CA ARG A 44 -2.67 4.97 0.96
C ARG A 44 -3.19 6.00 1.96
N TYR A 45 -4.11 5.60 2.83
CA TYR A 45 -4.71 6.46 3.85
C TYR A 45 -4.47 5.87 5.22
N ASN A 46 -3.91 6.65 6.14
CA ASN A 46 -3.66 6.20 7.52
C ASN A 46 -4.81 6.61 8.43
N LEU A 47 -5.43 5.65 9.13
CA LEU A 47 -6.55 5.92 10.04
C LEU A 47 -6.22 6.98 11.10
N ALA A 48 -4.97 7.02 11.58
CA ALA A 48 -4.55 7.98 12.61
C ALA A 48 -4.51 9.43 12.11
N SER A 49 -4.15 9.66 10.84
CA SER A 49 -3.96 11.00 10.28
C SER A 49 -5.06 11.44 9.31
N GLU A 50 -5.79 10.50 8.74
CA GLU A 50 -6.80 10.74 7.70
C GLU A 50 -8.15 10.04 8.00
N PRO A 51 -8.71 10.12 9.23
CA PRO A 51 -9.92 9.40 9.60
C PRO A 51 -11.13 9.75 8.72
N ASN A 52 -11.17 10.97 8.16
CA ASN A 52 -12.24 11.40 7.26
C ASN A 52 -12.36 10.51 6.01
N ARG A 53 -11.23 10.00 5.48
CA ARG A 53 -11.24 9.10 4.32
C ARG A 53 -11.99 7.79 4.59
N PHE A 54 -11.95 7.32 5.83
CA PHE A 54 -12.57 6.06 6.25
C PHE A 54 -14.08 6.18 6.40
N VAL A 55 -14.58 7.35 6.78
CA VAL A 55 -16.04 7.61 6.92
C VAL A 55 -16.68 8.07 5.62
N GLU A 56 -15.93 8.67 4.70
CA GLU A 56 -16.42 9.07 3.36
C GLU A 56 -16.75 7.87 2.46
N ASN A 57 -16.06 6.75 2.65
CA ASN A 57 -16.30 5.53 1.90
C ASN A 57 -17.19 4.58 2.70
N VAL A 58 -18.48 4.54 2.38
CA VAL A 58 -19.49 3.73 3.08
C VAL A 58 -19.10 2.26 3.21
N LYS A 59 -18.40 1.68 2.22
CA LYS A 59 -17.97 0.27 2.29
C LYS A 59 -16.83 0.10 3.31
N VAL A 60 -15.85 0.98 3.28
CA VAL A 60 -14.75 0.98 4.27
C VAL A 60 -15.32 1.21 5.67
N GLN A 61 -16.23 2.17 5.82
CA GLN A 61 -16.93 2.46 7.07
C GLN A 61 -17.65 1.21 7.62
N ALA A 62 -18.34 0.47 6.77
CA ALA A 62 -19.04 -0.76 7.17
C ALA A 62 -18.06 -1.85 7.64
N GLU A 63 -16.90 -2.01 6.97
CA GLU A 63 -15.89 -2.99 7.39
C GLU A 63 -15.25 -2.62 8.73
N ILE A 64 -14.86 -1.36 8.93
CA ILE A 64 -14.25 -0.93 10.21
C ILE A 64 -15.25 -1.00 11.36
N ALA A 65 -16.56 -0.88 11.09
CA ALA A 65 -17.60 -1.07 12.09
C ALA A 65 -17.71 -2.53 12.56
N ASN A 66 -17.26 -3.49 11.74
CA ASN A 66 -17.17 -4.90 12.12
C ASN A 66 -15.90 -5.21 12.94
N GLY A 67 -14.89 -4.34 12.89
CA GLY A 67 -13.64 -4.49 13.65
C GLY A 67 -12.45 -3.83 12.96
N LEU A 68 -11.48 -3.34 13.75
CA LEU A 68 -10.26 -2.72 13.22
C LEU A 68 -9.25 -3.76 12.69
N GLU A 69 -9.41 -5.03 13.07
CA GLU A 69 -8.66 -6.17 12.54
C GLU A 69 -8.92 -6.42 11.04
N MET A 70 -9.95 -5.78 10.47
CA MET A 70 -10.20 -5.78 9.03
C MET A 70 -9.20 -4.92 8.25
N LEU A 71 -8.44 -4.06 8.93
CA LEU A 71 -7.36 -3.27 8.33
C LEU A 71 -6.07 -4.10 8.20
N PRO A 72 -5.26 -3.89 7.14
CA PRO A 72 -5.50 -2.96 6.05
C PRO A 72 -6.60 -3.47 5.09
N LEU A 73 -7.38 -2.54 4.54
CA LEU A 73 -8.34 -2.82 3.47
C LEU A 73 -7.74 -2.36 2.14
N THR A 74 -7.83 -3.21 1.12
CA THR A 74 -7.51 -2.81 -0.26
C THR A 74 -8.80 -2.65 -1.07
N VAL A 75 -8.97 -1.48 -1.67
CA VAL A 75 -10.10 -1.11 -2.51
C VAL A 75 -9.60 -0.88 -3.93
N VAL A 76 -10.19 -1.56 -4.91
CA VAL A 76 -9.92 -1.37 -6.33
C VAL A 76 -11.21 -0.94 -7.03
N ASP A 77 -11.17 0.20 -7.70
CA ASP A 77 -12.32 0.80 -8.41
C ASP A 77 -13.59 0.81 -7.55
N GLY A 78 -13.45 1.20 -6.27
CA GLY A 78 -14.54 1.29 -5.30
C GLY A 78 -15.04 -0.04 -4.74
N LYS A 79 -14.36 -1.16 -4.98
CA LYS A 79 -14.68 -2.49 -4.43
C LYS A 79 -13.58 -2.98 -3.51
N ILE A 80 -13.93 -3.48 -2.33
CA ILE A 80 -12.97 -4.10 -1.42
C ILE A 80 -12.55 -5.46 -1.99
N VAL A 81 -11.25 -5.64 -2.21
CA VAL A 81 -10.65 -6.88 -2.75
C VAL A 81 -9.81 -7.64 -1.71
N LYS A 82 -9.36 -6.96 -0.65
CA LYS A 82 -8.57 -7.57 0.43
C LYS A 82 -8.92 -6.95 1.78
N ARG A 83 -8.87 -7.74 2.84
CA ARG A 83 -9.14 -7.36 4.24
C ARG A 83 -8.10 -8.01 5.15
N GLY A 84 -7.67 -7.30 6.19
CA GLY A 84 -6.76 -7.78 7.24
C GLY A 84 -5.35 -8.10 6.74
N ALA A 85 -5.04 -7.87 5.46
CA ALA A 85 -3.78 -8.20 4.82
C ALA A 85 -3.60 -7.36 3.56
N TYR A 86 -2.34 -7.17 3.15
CA TYR A 86 -2.00 -6.57 1.88
C TYR A 86 -2.14 -7.58 0.74
N LEU A 87 -2.26 -7.09 -0.49
CA LEU A 87 -2.20 -7.93 -1.68
C LEU A 87 -0.81 -8.51 -1.87
N THR A 88 -0.72 -9.75 -2.35
CA THR A 88 0.55 -10.37 -2.73
C THR A 88 1.10 -9.76 -4.04
N ASP A 89 2.36 -10.05 -4.36
CA ASP A 89 2.97 -9.57 -5.60
C ASP A 89 2.24 -10.14 -6.83
N GLU A 90 1.73 -11.37 -6.74
CA GLU A 90 0.92 -12.02 -7.77
C GLU A 90 -0.44 -11.36 -7.94
N GLU A 91 -1.15 -11.08 -6.85
CA GLU A 91 -2.45 -10.38 -6.90
C GLU A 91 -2.29 -8.98 -7.51
N ILE A 92 -1.21 -8.28 -7.20
CA ILE A 92 -0.92 -6.96 -7.77
C ILE A 92 -0.55 -7.06 -9.25
N ALA A 93 0.24 -8.07 -9.64
CA ALA A 93 0.56 -8.33 -11.04
C ALA A 93 -0.70 -8.59 -11.86
N GLU A 94 -1.62 -9.42 -11.36
CA GLU A 94 -2.90 -9.70 -11.99
C GLU A 94 -3.75 -8.43 -12.15
N LEU A 95 -3.86 -7.61 -11.11
CA LEU A 95 -4.63 -6.35 -11.14
C LEU A 95 -4.04 -5.31 -12.10
N THR A 96 -2.72 -5.24 -12.18
CA THR A 96 -2.02 -4.16 -12.91
C THR A 96 -1.63 -4.55 -14.33
N GLY A 97 -1.66 -5.85 -14.66
CA GLY A 97 -1.12 -6.40 -15.91
C GLY A 97 0.40 -6.32 -16.01
N LEU A 98 1.09 -6.03 -14.90
CA LEU A 98 2.54 -5.96 -14.84
C LEU A 98 3.12 -7.33 -14.47
N PRO A 99 4.34 -7.66 -14.92
CA PRO A 99 4.96 -8.92 -14.53
C PRO A 99 5.30 -8.91 -13.02
N VAL A 100 5.19 -10.07 -12.37
CA VAL A 100 5.43 -10.24 -10.92
C VAL A 100 6.84 -9.78 -10.52
N ASP A 101 7.82 -9.95 -11.40
CA ASP A 101 9.21 -9.52 -11.20
C ASP A 101 9.40 -7.99 -11.11
N ALA A 102 8.37 -7.21 -11.47
CA ALA A 102 8.33 -5.77 -11.23
C ALA A 102 8.19 -5.44 -9.73
N PHE A 103 7.74 -6.40 -8.92
CA PHE A 103 7.43 -6.23 -7.50
C PHE A 103 8.22 -7.18 -6.61
N ALA A 104 8.60 -8.35 -7.14
CA ALA A 104 9.37 -9.34 -6.42
C ALA A 104 10.74 -8.79 -5.97
N LYS A 105 11.15 -9.16 -4.75
CA LYS A 105 12.52 -8.97 -4.29
C LYS A 105 13.45 -9.74 -5.23
N LYS A 106 14.22 -9.04 -6.05
CA LYS A 106 15.42 -9.64 -6.63
C LYS A 106 16.47 -9.76 -5.53
N ASP A 107 16.67 -10.97 -5.03
CA ASP A 107 17.80 -11.27 -4.16
C ASP A 107 19.10 -10.80 -4.84
N GLY A 108 19.77 -9.81 -4.23
CA GLY A 108 21.10 -9.36 -4.63
C GLY A 108 21.20 -8.15 -5.59
N GLU A 109 20.10 -7.59 -6.11
CA GLU A 109 20.20 -6.39 -6.97
C GLU A 109 20.11 -5.10 -6.14
N LYS A 110 21.28 -4.52 -5.81
CA LYS A 110 21.36 -3.22 -5.10
C LYS A 110 20.52 -2.16 -5.85
N PRO A 111 19.69 -1.37 -5.16
CA PRO A 111 18.95 -0.28 -5.78
C PRO A 111 19.94 0.66 -6.48
N LYS A 112 19.86 0.77 -7.81
CA LYS A 112 20.65 1.75 -8.57
C LYS A 112 20.04 3.13 -8.39
N VAL A 113 20.18 3.70 -7.20
CA VAL A 113 19.84 5.11 -6.96
C VAL A 113 20.99 5.95 -7.53
N ARG A 114 20.78 6.56 -8.71
CA ARG A 114 21.66 7.64 -9.19
C ARG A 114 21.35 8.90 -8.38
N ILE A 115 22.05 9.08 -7.25
CA ILE A 115 22.06 10.37 -6.56
C ILE A 115 23.08 11.27 -7.26
N SER A 116 22.61 12.20 -8.09
CA SER A 116 23.44 13.30 -8.55
C SER A 116 23.47 14.39 -7.48
N LEU A 117 24.45 14.31 -6.58
CA LEU A 117 24.79 15.41 -5.68
C LEU A 117 25.42 16.54 -6.51
N LYS A 118 24.68 17.62 -6.74
CA LYS A 118 25.29 18.90 -7.13
C LYS A 118 25.96 19.49 -5.89
N LYS A 119 27.26 19.77 -6.00
CA LYS A 119 28.07 20.49 -5.01
C LYS A 119 27.55 21.90 -4.79
#